data_AF-A0A815JR66-F1
#
_entry.id   AF-A0A815JR66-F1
#
_cell.length_a   1.000
_cell.length_b   1.000
_cell.length_c   1.000
_cell.angle_alpha   90.00
_cell.angle_beta   90.00
_cell.angle_gamma   90.00
#
_symmetry.space_group_name_H-M   'P 1'
#
loop_
_entity.id
_entity.type
_entity.pdbx_description
1 polymer ?
#
loop_
_entity_poly.entity_id
_entity_poly.type
_entity_poly.pdbx_seq_one_letter_code
_entity_poly.pdbx_strand_id
1 'polypeptide(L)'
;MAFANVSQDVTAINQNKITVETIQIIKKAAELILHCDAILFTSGAGMGLPLLQHPELDFTKMSTPRWFRKDQGNSDKHDMANFGYAFWAFRYSAYTSATLHLGYSIAKKWSKLSQVKWSFSFTSNIDGHWIKSGWKDRQSLNVMVPLTICNASAGVVIGYGLQITR
;
A
#
# COMPACT_ATOMS: atom_id res chain seq x y z
N MET A 1 -27.70 -4.19 -2.14
CA MET A 1 -27.12 -4.31 -3.49
C MET A 1 -26.90 -2.91 -4.02
N ALA A 2 -25.65 -2.50 -4.22
CA ALA A 2 -25.31 -1.29 -4.96
C ALA A 2 -23.99 -1.59 -5.67
N PHE A 3 -24.10 -2.11 -6.90
CA PHE A 3 -22.96 -2.23 -7.80
C PHE A 3 -22.66 -0.82 -8.31
N ALA A 4 -21.63 -0.19 -7.77
CA ALA A 4 -21.08 1.03 -8.36
C ALA A 4 -20.49 0.67 -9.72
N ASN A 5 -21.06 1.23 -10.78
CA ASN A 5 -20.63 1.08 -12.16
C ASN A 5 -19.18 1.58 -12.32
N VAL A 6 -18.24 0.64 -12.44
CA VAL A 6 -16.82 0.89 -12.73
C VAL A 6 -16.61 1.47 -14.15
N SER A 7 -17.66 1.64 -14.96
CA SER A 7 -17.57 2.15 -16.33
C SER A 7 -17.68 3.67 -16.47
N GLN A 8 -18.11 4.42 -15.44
CA GLN A 8 -18.36 5.87 -15.59
C GLN A 8 -17.20 6.78 -15.16
N ASP A 9 -16.27 6.28 -14.32
CA ASP A 9 -15.18 7.12 -13.77
C ASP A 9 -13.96 7.30 -14.68
N VAL A 10 -13.86 6.59 -15.81
CA VAL A 10 -12.75 6.79 -16.77
C VAL A 10 -12.99 8.03 -17.65
N THR A 11 -14.22 8.52 -17.72
CA THR A 11 -14.65 9.59 -18.62
C THR A 11 -14.43 11.01 -18.08
N ALA A 12 -14.02 11.16 -16.81
CA ALA A 12 -13.75 12.45 -16.17
C ALA A 12 -12.26 12.72 -15.94
N ILE A 13 -11.37 12.06 -16.70
CA ILE A 13 -9.98 12.53 -16.83
C ILE A 13 -10.05 13.84 -17.62
N ASN A 14 -9.93 14.94 -16.89
CA ASN A 14 -9.81 16.30 -17.40
C ASN A 14 -8.92 16.32 -18.65
N GLN A 15 -9.52 16.46 -19.85
CA GLN A 15 -8.82 16.32 -21.14
C GLN A 15 -7.73 17.41 -21.35
N ASN A 16 -7.60 18.36 -20.41
CA ASN A 16 -6.55 19.35 -20.35
C ASN A 16 -5.38 18.89 -19.46
N LYS A 17 -4.39 18.18 -20.03
CA LYS A 17 -2.93 18.26 -19.74
C LYS A 17 -2.07 17.06 -20.22
N ILE A 18 -2.48 16.28 -21.22
CA ILE A 18 -1.53 15.32 -21.82
C ILE A 18 -0.65 16.06 -22.83
N THR A 19 0.57 16.40 -22.43
CA THR A 19 1.55 17.06 -23.31
C THR A 19 2.21 16.04 -24.24
N VAL A 20 2.71 16.50 -25.40
CA VAL A 20 3.52 15.68 -26.32
C VAL A 20 4.72 15.05 -25.58
N GLU A 21 5.34 15.83 -24.70
CA GLU A 21 6.43 15.38 -23.83
C GLU A 21 5.98 14.23 -22.91
N THR A 22 4.81 14.34 -22.27
CA THR A 22 4.25 13.27 -21.43
C THR A 22 4.06 11.98 -22.23
N ILE A 23 3.53 12.09 -23.46
CA ILE A 23 3.35 10.93 -24.34
C ILE A 23 4.69 10.29 -24.69
N GLN A 24 5.72 11.09 -24.97
CA GLN A 24 7.07 10.59 -25.27
C GLN A 24 7.69 9.86 -24.07
N ILE A 25 7.55 10.42 -22.86
CA ILE A 25 8.03 9.78 -21.62
C ILE A 25 7.30 8.44 -21.38
N ILE A 26 5.98 8.40 -21.56
CA ILE A 26 5.20 7.16 -21.42
C ILE A 26 5.65 6.11 -22.43
N LYS A 27 5.86 6.49 -23.69
CA LYS A 27 6.38 5.57 -24.73
C LYS A 27 7.76 5.02 -24.36
N LYS A 28 8.67 5.89 -23.94
CA LYS A 28 10.01 5.51 -23.50
C LYS A 28 9.96 4.55 -22.29
N ALA A 29 9.10 4.82 -21.31
CA ALA A 29 8.91 3.93 -20.17
C ALA A 29 8.36 2.56 -20.60
N ALA A 30 7.38 2.54 -21.52
CA ALA A 30 6.83 1.31 -22.06
C ALA A 30 7.89 0.47 -22.80
N GLU A 31 8.71 1.10 -23.63
CA GLU A 31 9.84 0.44 -24.31
C GLU A 31 10.83 -0.18 -23.30
N LEU A 32 11.20 0.57 -22.26
CA LEU A 32 12.09 0.06 -21.21
C LEU A 32 11.51 -1.17 -20.50
N ILE A 33 10.21 -1.16 -20.19
CA ILE A 33 9.52 -2.30 -19.57
C ILE A 33 9.48 -3.50 -20.54
N LEU A 34 9.22 -3.27 -21.82
CA LEU A 34 9.14 -4.33 -22.84
C LEU A 34 10.49 -4.97 -23.17
N HIS A 35 11.61 -4.33 -22.85
CA HIS A 35 12.95 -4.84 -23.17
C HIS A 35 13.81 -5.18 -21.95
N CYS A 36 13.31 -5.03 -20.73
CA CYS A 36 14.07 -5.32 -19.52
C CYS A 36 14.17 -6.83 -19.20
N ASP A 37 15.32 -7.28 -18.72
CA ASP A 37 15.49 -8.62 -18.12
C ASP A 37 15.01 -8.68 -16.67
N ALA A 38 14.92 -7.54 -15.99
CA ALA A 38 14.56 -7.45 -14.58
C ALA A 38 13.73 -6.19 -14.27
N ILE A 39 12.77 -6.31 -13.35
CA ILE A 39 11.94 -5.19 -12.87
C ILE A 39 11.96 -5.11 -11.35
N LEU A 40 12.29 -3.92 -10.83
CA LEU A 40 12.10 -3.55 -9.43
C LEU A 40 10.94 -2.57 -9.31
N PHE A 41 9.88 -2.99 -8.62
CA PHE A 41 8.78 -2.11 -8.25
C PHE A 41 9.09 -1.46 -6.91
N THR A 42 8.96 -0.15 -6.82
CA THR A 42 8.97 0.57 -5.54
C THR A 42 7.59 1.19 -5.33
N SER A 43 7.01 1.00 -4.14
CA SER A 43 5.67 1.51 -3.84
C SER A 43 5.55 2.09 -2.43
N GLY A 44 4.73 3.12 -2.32
CA GLY A 44 4.30 3.72 -1.06
C GLY A 44 2.81 4.00 -1.05
N ALA A 45 2.37 4.85 -0.11
CA ALA A 45 0.95 5.04 0.19
C ALA A 45 0.09 5.50 -1.01
N GLY A 46 0.69 6.10 -2.04
CA GLY A 46 -0.01 6.52 -3.26
C GLY A 46 -0.50 5.37 -4.17
N MET A 47 0.00 4.15 -3.99
CA MET A 47 -0.44 2.95 -4.73
C MET A 47 -1.44 2.09 -3.92
N GLY A 48 -1.50 2.30 -2.61
CA GLY A 48 -2.36 1.56 -1.70
C GLY A 48 -3.79 2.09 -1.67
N LEU A 49 -4.51 1.74 -0.61
CA LEU A 49 -5.83 2.30 -0.34
C LEU A 49 -5.79 3.84 -0.30
N PRO A 50 -6.75 4.54 -0.94
CA PRO A 50 -6.94 5.95 -0.69
C PRO A 50 -7.07 6.16 0.83
N LEU A 51 -6.32 7.12 1.36
CA LEU A 51 -6.41 7.47 2.77
C LEU A 51 -7.89 7.74 3.07
N LEU A 52 -8.41 7.14 4.15
CA LEU A 52 -9.73 7.51 4.65
C LEU A 52 -9.69 9.03 4.84
N GLN A 53 -10.51 9.76 4.09
CA GLN A 53 -10.57 11.21 4.21
C GLN A 53 -11.69 11.50 5.20
N HIS A 54 -11.32 11.84 6.43
CA HIS A 54 -12.25 12.40 7.39
C HIS A 54 -11.93 13.89 7.53
N PRO A 55 -12.92 14.80 7.42
CA PRO A 55 -12.69 16.24 7.38
C PRO A 55 -11.88 16.77 8.58
N GLU A 56 -12.05 16.14 9.74
CA GLU A 56 -11.42 16.54 10.99
C GLU A 56 -10.28 15.63 11.44
N LEU A 57 -10.09 14.48 10.77
CA LEU A 57 -9.11 13.47 11.18
C LEU A 57 -8.15 13.15 10.04
N ASP A 58 -6.93 13.63 10.19
CA ASP A 58 -5.80 13.23 9.35
C ASP A 58 -5.25 11.88 9.87
N PHE A 59 -5.65 10.80 9.20
CA PHE A 59 -5.25 9.44 9.56
C PHE A 59 -3.72 9.24 9.55
N THR A 60 -2.99 10.01 8.74
CA THR A 60 -1.52 9.94 8.71
C THR A 60 -0.95 10.44 10.02
N LYS A 61 -1.51 11.53 10.56
CA LYS A 61 -1.13 12.08 11.87
C LYS A 61 -1.54 11.18 13.03
N MET A 62 -2.66 10.47 12.88
CA MET A 62 -3.16 9.52 13.90
C MET A 62 -2.35 8.24 14.00
N SER A 63 -1.70 7.82 12.91
CA SER A 63 -0.97 6.54 12.81
C SER A 63 0.38 6.55 13.54
N THR A 64 0.52 7.32 14.63
CA THR A 64 1.75 7.43 15.41
C THR A 64 1.48 7.09 16.88
N PRO A 65 2.38 6.36 17.58
CA PRO A 65 2.20 6.06 19.01
C PRO A 65 2.03 7.32 19.88
N ARG A 66 2.63 8.44 19.47
CA ARG A 66 2.49 9.72 20.17
C ARG A 66 1.06 10.25 20.14
N TRP A 67 0.31 10.00 19.07
CA TRP A 67 -1.08 10.44 18.96
C TRP A 67 -1.97 9.75 19.99
N PHE A 68 -1.76 8.45 20.24
CA PHE A 68 -2.56 7.67 21.21
C PHE A 68 -2.37 8.11 22.66
N ARG A 69 -1.32 8.89 22.97
CA ARG A 69 -1.09 9.45 24.32
C ARG A 69 -1.91 10.71 24.61
N LYS A 70 -2.52 11.31 23.59
CA LYS A 70 -3.39 12.48 23.77
C LYS A 70 -4.72 12.05 24.37
N ASP A 71 -5.46 13.00 24.93
CA ASP A 71 -6.77 12.75 25.54
C ASP A 71 -7.75 12.04 24.61
N GLN A 72 -7.65 12.24 23.28
CA GLN A 72 -8.47 11.52 22.31
C GLN A 72 -8.18 10.00 22.28
N GLY A 73 -6.93 9.60 22.48
CA GLY A 73 -6.48 8.21 22.46
C GLY A 73 -6.33 7.57 23.85
N ASN A 74 -6.37 8.37 24.92
CA ASN A 74 -6.22 7.91 26.30
C ASN A 74 -7.11 8.77 27.22
N SER A 75 -8.24 8.21 27.64
CA SER A 75 -9.27 8.89 28.43
C SER A 75 -9.89 7.96 29.47
N ASP A 76 -10.81 8.47 30.29
CA ASP A 76 -11.56 7.65 31.25
C ASP A 76 -12.39 6.53 30.58
N LYS A 77 -12.69 6.64 29.27
CA LYS A 77 -13.45 5.64 28.51
C LYS A 77 -12.58 4.52 27.93
N HIS A 78 -11.30 4.77 27.73
CA HIS A 78 -10.36 3.85 27.08
C HIS A 78 -8.92 4.26 27.36
N ASP A 79 -8.07 3.29 27.66
CA ASP A 79 -6.63 3.55 27.73
C ASP A 79 -5.97 3.58 26.34
N MET A 80 -4.75 4.11 26.31
CA MET A 80 -3.89 4.19 25.13
C MET A 80 -3.75 2.85 24.38
N ALA A 81 -3.60 1.73 25.11
CA ALA A 81 -3.34 0.44 24.49
C ALA A 81 -4.60 -0.09 23.79
N ASN A 82 -5.73 -0.10 24.50
CA ASN A 82 -7.03 -0.52 23.98
C ASN A 82 -7.45 0.32 22.76
N PHE A 83 -7.26 1.64 22.81
CA PHE A 83 -7.53 2.49 21.66
C PHE A 83 -6.58 2.23 20.49
N GLY A 84 -5.29 2.06 20.76
CA GLY A 84 -4.30 1.70 19.74
C GLY A 84 -4.64 0.38 19.04
N TYR A 85 -5.03 -0.64 19.80
CA TYR A 85 -5.49 -1.93 19.25
C TYR A 85 -6.75 -1.76 18.41
N ALA A 86 -7.76 -1.02 18.89
CA ALA A 86 -8.98 -0.76 18.14
C ALA A 86 -8.69 -0.01 16.83
N PHE A 87 -7.81 1.00 16.85
CA PHE A 87 -7.38 1.73 15.67
C PHE A 87 -6.72 0.81 14.64
N TRP A 88 -5.76 -0.02 15.05
CA TRP A 88 -5.05 -0.91 14.14
C TRP A 88 -5.90 -2.08 13.66
N ALA A 89 -6.81 -2.61 14.49
CA ALA A 89 -7.80 -3.60 14.08
C ALA A 89 -8.74 -3.04 13.00
N PHE A 90 -9.17 -1.78 13.16
CA PHE A 90 -9.95 -1.08 12.14
C PHE A 90 -9.16 -0.91 10.83
N ARG A 91 -7.88 -0.49 10.90
CA ARG A 91 -7.00 -0.38 9.72
C ARG A 91 -6.79 -1.73 9.03
N TYR A 92 -6.53 -2.77 9.80
CA TYR A 92 -6.40 -4.13 9.29
C TYR A 92 -7.64 -4.54 8.50
N SER A 93 -8.83 -4.40 9.09
CA SER A 93 -10.10 -4.71 8.43
C SER A 93 -10.30 -3.91 7.13
N ALA A 94 -9.96 -2.61 7.14
CA ALA A 94 -10.03 -1.77 5.95
C ALA A 94 -9.08 -2.26 4.86
N TYR A 95 -7.84 -2.62 5.21
CA TYR A 95 -6.83 -3.11 4.27
C TYR A 95 -7.20 -4.46 3.65
N THR A 96 -7.65 -5.41 4.46
CA THR A 96 -7.98 -6.76 3.99
C THR A 96 -9.25 -6.78 3.17
N SER A 97 -10.22 -5.91 3.47
CA SER A 97 -11.51 -5.87 2.78
C SER A 97 -11.50 -5.04 1.50
N ALA A 98 -10.48 -4.21 1.30
CA ALA A 98 -10.43 -3.32 0.15
C ALA A 98 -10.22 -4.03 -1.18
N THR A 99 -10.82 -3.42 -2.22
CA THR A 99 -10.50 -3.69 -3.62
C THR A 99 -9.05 -3.26 -3.90
N LEU A 100 -8.30 -4.16 -4.53
CA LEU A 100 -6.91 -3.89 -4.90
C LEU A 100 -6.83 -2.79 -5.95
N HIS A 101 -5.88 -1.87 -5.79
CA HIS A 101 -5.57 -0.90 -6.83
C HIS A 101 -5.11 -1.60 -8.11
N LEU A 102 -5.55 -1.10 -9.27
CA LEU A 102 -5.27 -1.71 -10.58
C LEU A 102 -3.76 -1.86 -10.85
N GLY A 103 -2.95 -0.95 -10.30
CA GLY A 103 -1.50 -0.97 -10.42
C GLY A 103 -0.85 -2.28 -9.96
N TYR A 104 -1.37 -2.96 -8.93
CA TYR A 104 -0.85 -4.25 -8.48
C TYR A 104 -1.02 -5.33 -9.55
N SER A 105 -2.19 -5.36 -10.19
CA SER A 105 -2.49 -6.27 -11.30
C SER A 105 -1.65 -5.97 -12.54
N ILE A 106 -1.42 -4.69 -12.84
CA ILE A 106 -0.55 -4.28 -13.95
C ILE A 106 0.89 -4.70 -13.69
N ALA A 107 1.43 -4.42 -12.49
CA ALA A 107 2.77 -4.84 -12.10
C ALA A 107 2.94 -6.36 -12.22
N LYS A 108 1.92 -7.14 -11.82
CA LYS A 108 1.92 -8.60 -11.96
C LYS A 108 1.90 -9.08 -13.41
N LYS A 109 1.26 -8.34 -14.31
CA LYS A 109 1.30 -8.64 -15.76
C LYS A 109 2.69 -8.38 -16.32
N TRP A 110 3.30 -7.24 -15.99
CA TRP A 110 4.66 -6.90 -16.43
C TRP A 110 5.70 -7.89 -15.89
N SER A 111 5.53 -8.35 -14.66
CA SER A 111 6.41 -9.36 -14.06
C SER A 111 6.36 -10.74 -14.74
N LYS A 112 5.40 -10.96 -15.65
CA LYS A 112 5.19 -12.22 -16.38
C LYS A 112 5.55 -12.12 -17.87
N LEU A 113 6.07 -10.98 -18.31
CA LEU A 113 6.58 -10.84 -19.67
C LEU A 113 7.72 -11.84 -19.90
N SER A 114 7.81 -12.42 -21.10
CA SER A 114 8.69 -13.56 -21.38
C SER A 114 10.18 -13.25 -21.22
N GLN A 115 10.57 -12.00 -21.46
CA GLN A 115 11.94 -11.52 -21.30
C GLN A 115 12.32 -11.25 -19.84
N VAL A 116 11.33 -11.05 -18.95
CA VAL A 116 11.58 -10.70 -17.55
C VAL A 116 11.95 -11.95 -16.76
N LYS A 117 13.23 -12.06 -16.41
CA LYS A 117 13.81 -13.15 -15.62
C LYS A 117 13.64 -12.91 -14.12
N TRP A 118 13.72 -11.64 -13.70
CA TRP A 118 13.66 -11.25 -12.29
C TRP A 118 12.63 -10.16 -12.06
N SER A 119 11.80 -10.34 -11.04
CA SER A 119 10.85 -9.32 -10.62
C SER A 119 10.74 -9.28 -9.11
N PHE A 120 10.78 -8.06 -8.57
CA PHE A 120 10.75 -7.84 -7.13
C PHE A 120 9.96 -6.57 -6.80
N SER A 121 9.25 -6.60 -5.68
CA SER A 121 8.62 -5.42 -5.10
C SER A 121 9.28 -5.05 -3.78
N PHE A 122 9.62 -3.77 -3.65
CA PHE A 122 10.05 -3.13 -2.43
C PHE A 122 9.01 -2.10 -2.01
N THR A 123 8.41 -2.26 -0.85
CA THR A 123 7.28 -1.41 -0.43
C THR A 123 7.42 -0.92 1.00
N SER A 124 6.99 0.33 1.21
CA SER A 124 6.75 0.89 2.55
C SER A 124 5.32 0.66 3.03
N ASN A 125 4.44 0.11 2.18
CA ASN A 125 3.05 -0.17 2.56
C ASN A 125 2.98 -1.36 3.53
N ILE A 126 2.00 -1.32 4.42
CA ILE A 126 1.72 -2.36 5.43
C ILE A 126 0.36 -3.03 5.21
N ASP A 127 -0.21 -2.86 4.01
CA ASP A 127 -1.57 -3.29 3.62
C ASP A 127 -1.66 -4.76 3.16
N GLY A 128 -0.52 -5.39 2.86
CA GLY A 128 -0.47 -6.77 2.35
C GLY A 128 -0.97 -6.93 0.90
N HIS A 129 -1.17 -5.84 0.16
CA HIS A 129 -1.81 -5.88 -1.16
C HIS A 129 -0.95 -6.55 -2.25
N TRP A 130 0.38 -6.49 -2.14
CA TRP A 130 1.29 -7.22 -3.02
C TRP A 130 1.03 -8.74 -2.95
N ILE A 131 0.99 -9.31 -1.74
CA ILE A 131 0.73 -10.74 -1.55
C ILE A 131 -0.69 -11.09 -1.97
N LYS A 132 -1.69 -10.28 -1.57
CA LYS A 132 -3.09 -10.46 -1.98
C LYS A 132 -3.28 -10.43 -3.52
N SER A 133 -2.43 -9.69 -4.25
CA SER A 133 -2.43 -9.66 -5.72
C SER A 133 -1.68 -10.83 -6.39
N GLY A 134 -1.24 -11.82 -5.61
CA GLY A 134 -0.62 -13.05 -6.10
C GLY A 134 0.90 -12.97 -6.26
N TRP A 135 1.57 -12.02 -5.62
CA TRP A 135 3.03 -12.04 -5.46
C TRP A 135 3.43 -13.04 -4.37
N LYS A 136 4.56 -13.72 -4.60
CA LYS A 136 5.15 -14.61 -3.58
C LYS A 136 5.98 -13.78 -2.61
N ASP A 137 6.09 -14.19 -1.35
CA ASP A 137 6.90 -13.48 -0.34
C ASP A 137 8.34 -13.27 -0.79
N ARG A 138 8.96 -14.28 -1.40
CA ARG A 138 10.31 -14.18 -1.99
C ARG A 138 10.47 -13.16 -3.13
N GLN A 139 9.36 -12.62 -3.65
CA GLN A 139 9.33 -11.60 -4.69
C GLN A 139 8.87 -10.24 -4.15
N SER A 140 8.61 -10.12 -2.85
CA SER A 140 8.11 -8.89 -2.23
C SER A 140 8.70 -8.70 -0.84
N LEU A 141 9.42 -7.60 -0.64
CA LEU A 141 9.89 -7.17 0.67
C LEU A 141 9.09 -5.97 1.15
N ASN A 142 8.50 -6.13 2.34
CA ASN A 142 7.90 -5.04 3.10
C ASN A 142 8.94 -4.56 4.11
N VAL A 143 9.34 -3.30 4.01
CA VAL A 143 10.32 -2.70 4.95
C VAL A 143 9.69 -2.43 6.32
N MET A 144 8.37 -2.21 6.31
CA MET A 144 7.56 -2.14 7.51
C MET A 144 6.80 -3.46 7.66
N VAL A 145 6.65 -3.94 8.90
CA VAL A 145 5.93 -5.18 9.18
C VAL A 145 4.47 -5.04 8.73
N PRO A 146 3.95 -5.91 7.85
CA PRO A 146 2.56 -5.89 7.46
C PRO A 146 1.64 -6.07 8.67
N LEU A 147 0.48 -5.40 8.69
CA LEU A 147 -0.50 -5.55 9.79
C LEU A 147 -1.08 -6.97 9.91
N THR A 148 -0.91 -7.80 8.87
CA THR A 148 -1.23 -9.24 8.93
C THR A 148 -0.32 -10.03 9.88
N ILE A 149 0.81 -9.45 10.30
CA ILE A 149 1.78 -10.05 11.22
C ILE A 149 1.78 -9.24 12.52
N CYS A 150 0.67 -9.28 13.26
CA CYS A 150 0.64 -8.79 14.64
C CYS A 150 0.94 -9.96 15.60
N ASN A 151 2.12 -9.95 16.23
CA ASN A 151 2.41 -10.85 17.35
C ASN A 151 1.67 -10.35 18.60
N ALA A 152 0.79 -11.19 19.15
CA ALA A 152 -0.02 -10.89 20.33
C ALA A 152 0.73 -10.98 21.67
N SER A 153 2.06 -11.13 21.65
CA SER A 153 2.85 -11.30 22.87
C SER A 153 4.05 -10.36 22.90
N ALA A 154 4.08 -9.53 23.95
CA ALA A 154 5.12 -8.59 24.34
C ALA A 154 5.15 -7.24 23.61
N GLY A 155 5.17 -6.17 24.41
CA GLY A 155 5.14 -4.75 24.07
C GLY A 155 5.65 -4.38 22.68
N VAL A 156 4.80 -3.68 21.94
CA VAL A 156 5.04 -3.19 20.58
C VAL A 156 6.31 -2.32 20.54
N VAL A 157 7.42 -2.93 20.14
CA VAL A 157 8.59 -2.26 19.60
C VAL A 157 8.36 -2.13 18.09
N ILE A 158 7.92 -0.96 17.64
CA ILE A 158 8.10 -0.55 16.24
C ILE A 158 9.57 -0.15 16.13
N GLY A 159 10.44 -1.13 15.93
CA GLY A 159 11.89 -0.97 15.86
C GLY A 159 12.45 -1.69 14.63
N TYR A 160 13.20 -0.93 13.83
CA TYR A 160 13.91 -1.37 12.64
C TYR A 160 14.70 -2.65 12.85
N GLY A 161 14.60 -3.59 11.90
CA GLY A 161 15.38 -4.82 11.88
C GLY A 161 15.47 -5.39 10.47
N LEU A 162 16.31 -4.78 9.63
CA LEU A 162 16.76 -5.36 8.37
C LEU A 162 17.69 -6.54 8.71
N GLN A 163 17.14 -7.72 8.95
CA GLN A 163 17.95 -8.93 9.13
C GLN A 163 18.20 -9.54 7.76
N ILE A 164 19.24 -9.04 7.08
CA ILE A 164 19.83 -9.73 5.93
C ILE A 164 20.60 -10.92 6.52
N THR A 165 20.01 -12.11 6.50
CA THR A 165 20.76 -13.35 6.69
C THR A 165 21.70 -13.54 5.51
N ARG A 166 23.01 -13.60 5.81
CA ARG A 166 24.07 -13.98 4.87
C ARG A 166 23.92 -15.43 4.42
#